data_AF-D9PN46-F1
#
_entry.id   AF-D9PN46-F1
#
_cell.length_a   1.000
_cell.length_b   1.000
_cell.length_c   1.000
_cell.angle_alpha   90.00
_cell.angle_beta   90.00
_cell.angle_gamma   90.00
#
_symmetry.space_group_name_H-M   'P 1'
#
loop_
_entity.id
_entity.type
_entity.pdbx_description
1 polymer ?
#
loop_
_entity_poly.entity_id
_entity_poly.type
_entity_poly.pdbx_seq_one_letter_code
_entity_poly.pdbx_strand_id
1 'polypeptide(L)'
;MASFLKNMFSTSTLKSFVNSLKSGSNSDSFGKTIEQMTVSFKSMPSIISKDSTIEGEVRSSGVVEIEGNIKGRINSNSIVIREDGFVDGEINADSVNIRGNFNGTIKARNINVFSKAKITGNIEYQSLSVEDGASIDGQFKQLSTTKS
;
A
#
# COMPACT_ATOMS: atom_id res chain seq x y z
N MET A 1 12.33 3.43 33.39
CA MET A 1 11.64 4.52 32.63
C MET A 1 10.88 3.93 31.45
N ALA A 2 10.04 2.93 31.75
CA ALA A 2 9.31 2.10 30.79
C ALA A 2 8.00 1.69 31.46
N SER A 3 7.12 2.66 31.78
CA SER A 3 5.79 2.36 32.33
C SER A 3 4.86 3.58 32.36
N PHE A 4 4.87 4.43 31.33
CA PHE A 4 4.01 5.64 31.32
C PHE A 4 3.20 5.89 30.05
N LEU A 5 3.19 4.96 29.09
CA LEU A 5 2.39 5.07 27.85
C LEU A 5 1.47 3.87 27.58
N LYS A 6 1.12 3.08 28.61
CA LYS A 6 0.12 1.99 28.50
C LYS A 6 -1.27 2.34 29.02
N ASN A 7 -1.46 3.50 29.66
CA ASN A 7 -2.70 3.83 30.38
C ASN A 7 -3.36 5.14 29.90
N MET A 8 -3.72 5.23 28.61
CA MET A 8 -4.63 6.29 28.15
C MET A 8 -5.94 5.76 27.53
N PHE A 9 -6.16 4.45 27.47
CA PHE A 9 -7.45 3.89 27.06
C PHE A 9 -8.08 3.13 28.23
N SER A 10 -8.85 3.87 29.02
CA SER A 10 -9.63 3.32 30.12
C SER A 10 -10.66 2.30 29.59
N THR A 11 -10.43 1.02 29.88
CA THR A 11 -11.27 -0.12 29.47
C THR A 11 -12.61 -0.20 30.24
N SER A 12 -12.90 0.72 31.16
CA SER A 12 -14.13 0.73 31.96
C SER A 12 -15.32 1.36 31.25
N THR A 13 -15.11 2.34 30.37
CA THR A 13 -16.20 3.01 29.62
C THR A 13 -16.72 2.15 28.46
N LEU A 14 -15.86 1.33 27.85
CA LEU A 14 -16.23 0.45 26.73
C LEU A 14 -17.02 -0.78 27.20
N LYS A 15 -16.72 -1.31 28.39
CA LYS A 15 -17.42 -2.50 28.93
C LYS A 15 -18.87 -2.20 29.32
N SER A 16 -19.16 -1.01 29.84
CA SER A 16 -20.52 -0.60 30.21
C SER A 16 -21.40 -0.37 28.99
N PHE A 17 -20.83 0.11 27.88
CA PHE A 17 -21.57 0.33 26.63
C PHE A 17 -21.95 -0.98 25.93
N VAL A 18 -21.03 -1.97 25.90
CA VAL A 18 -21.30 -3.31 25.32
C VAL A 18 -22.42 -4.05 26.08
N ASN A 19 -22.50 -3.90 27.40
CA ASN A 19 -23.59 -4.51 28.18
C ASN A 19 -24.95 -3.83 27.95
N SER A 20 -24.97 -2.54 27.58
CA SER A 20 -26.22 -1.82 27.26
C SER A 20 -26.77 -2.14 25.86
N LEU A 21 -25.98 -2.76 24.97
CA LEU A 21 -26.39 -3.11 23.60
C LEU A 21 -26.97 -4.53 23.49
N LYS A 22 -26.72 -5.40 24.47
CA LYS A 22 -27.26 -6.77 24.48
C LYS A 22 -28.76 -6.84 24.82
N SER A 23 -29.40 -5.74 25.21
CA SER A 23 -30.80 -5.70 25.66
C SER A 23 -31.81 -5.14 24.65
N GLY A 24 -31.40 -4.73 23.44
CA GLY A 24 -32.29 -4.12 22.45
C GLY A 24 -32.49 -5.02 21.22
N SER A 25 -33.67 -5.60 21.08
CA SER A 25 -34.09 -6.38 19.91
C SER A 25 -34.25 -5.51 18.66
N ASN A 26 -33.20 -5.38 17.83
CA ASN A 26 -33.34 -5.02 16.41
C ASN A 26 -32.06 -5.40 15.64
N SER A 27 -32.08 -6.54 14.95
CA SER A 27 -30.86 -7.28 14.54
C SER A 27 -30.22 -6.84 13.22
N ASP A 28 -30.83 -5.99 12.41
CA ASP A 28 -30.41 -5.93 10.99
C ASP A 28 -29.67 -4.64 10.57
N SER A 29 -29.62 -3.62 11.44
CA SER A 29 -29.07 -2.29 11.08
C SER A 29 -27.89 -1.83 11.94
N PHE A 30 -27.54 -2.53 13.02
CA PHE A 30 -26.42 -2.14 13.91
C PHE A 30 -25.12 -2.92 13.65
N GLY A 31 -25.18 -4.10 13.03
CA GLY A 31 -23.99 -4.88 12.66
C GLY A 31 -23.11 -4.19 11.62
N LYS A 32 -23.72 -3.49 10.66
CA LYS A 32 -23.01 -2.75 9.60
C LYS A 32 -22.17 -1.58 10.14
N THR A 33 -22.60 -0.97 11.25
CA THR A 33 -21.89 0.17 11.86
C THR A 33 -20.61 -0.25 12.59
N ILE A 34 -20.52 -1.48 13.12
CA ILE A 34 -19.33 -1.98 13.83
C ILE A 34 -18.28 -2.56 12.86
N GLU A 35 -18.70 -3.17 11.75
CA GLU A 35 -17.77 -3.51 10.65
C GLU A 35 -17.19 -2.25 10.00
N GLN A 36 -17.96 -1.18 9.84
CA GLN A 36 -17.44 0.10 9.33
C GLN A 36 -16.43 0.77 10.27
N MET A 37 -16.49 0.47 11.58
CA MET A 37 -15.57 1.03 12.58
C MET A 37 -14.22 0.28 12.63
N THR A 38 -14.19 -1.03 12.31
CA THR A 38 -12.95 -1.80 12.14
C THR A 38 -12.27 -1.58 10.79
N VAL A 39 -12.99 -1.04 9.79
CA VAL A 39 -12.44 -0.63 8.49
C VAL A 39 -11.53 0.61 8.59
N SER A 40 -11.56 1.35 9.70
CA SER A 40 -10.91 2.67 9.81
C SER A 40 -9.56 2.70 10.56
N PHE A 41 -8.86 1.57 10.70
CA PHE A 41 -7.39 1.58 10.87
C PHE A 41 -6.67 1.10 9.61
N LYS A 42 -7.32 1.13 8.45
CA LYS A 42 -6.60 1.17 7.18
C LYS A 42 -5.78 2.47 7.21
N SER A 43 -4.45 2.35 7.35
CA SER A 43 -3.58 3.53 7.41
C SER A 43 -3.93 4.45 6.25
N MET A 44 -4.11 5.75 6.52
CA MET A 44 -4.37 6.70 5.44
C MET A 44 -3.28 6.52 4.38
N PRO A 45 -3.65 6.31 3.11
CA PRO A 45 -2.65 6.26 2.06
C PRO A 45 -1.96 7.62 1.99
N SER A 46 -0.63 7.59 1.84
CA SER A 46 0.11 8.80 1.51
C SER A 46 -0.06 9.06 0.02
N ILE A 47 -0.70 10.17 -0.34
CA ILE A 47 -0.96 10.53 -1.73
C ILE A 47 0.04 11.61 -2.13
N ILE A 48 0.79 11.34 -3.20
CA ILE A 48 1.71 12.29 -3.82
C ILE A 48 1.01 12.83 -5.06
N SER A 49 0.56 14.08 -4.98
CA SER A 49 -0.18 14.74 -6.04
C SER A 49 0.66 14.91 -7.31
N LYS A 50 -0.02 15.01 -8.46
CA LYS A 50 0.60 15.24 -9.78
C LYS A 50 1.56 16.42 -9.86
N ASP A 51 1.30 17.47 -9.11
CA ASP A 51 2.10 18.70 -9.09
C ASP A 51 3.31 18.62 -8.14
N SER A 52 3.49 17.48 -7.47
CA SER A 52 4.61 17.23 -6.55
C SER A 52 5.76 16.52 -7.27
N THR A 53 6.97 17.02 -7.05
CA THR A 53 8.21 16.34 -7.43
C THR A 53 9.00 16.01 -6.17
N ILE A 54 9.36 14.75 -5.99
CA ILE A 54 10.17 14.29 -4.86
C ILE A 54 11.51 13.81 -5.40
N GLU A 55 12.59 14.35 -4.86
CA GLU A 55 13.95 13.90 -5.16
C GLU A 55 14.62 13.41 -3.87
N GLY A 56 15.06 12.15 -3.83
CA GLY A 56 15.71 11.55 -2.66
C GLY A 56 15.15 10.19 -2.26
N GLU A 57 14.89 9.99 -0.97
CA GLU A 57 14.39 8.72 -0.43
C GLU A 57 13.04 8.89 0.28
N VAL A 58 12.05 8.10 -0.13
CA VAL A 58 10.72 8.03 0.48
C VAL A 58 10.62 6.76 1.31
N ARG A 59 10.24 6.89 2.57
CA ARG A 59 9.99 5.75 3.47
C ARG A 59 8.58 5.86 4.05
N SER A 60 7.76 4.83 3.85
CA SER A 60 6.41 4.78 4.42
C SER A 60 6.05 3.37 4.83
N SER A 61 5.51 3.17 6.03
CA SER A 61 5.06 1.86 6.51
C SER A 61 3.71 1.42 5.95
N GLY A 62 3.00 2.32 5.27
CA GLY A 62 1.62 2.11 4.81
C GLY A 62 1.50 1.89 3.30
N VAL A 63 0.42 2.44 2.75
CA VAL A 63 0.17 2.51 1.31
C VAL A 63 0.62 3.87 0.80
N VAL A 64 1.35 3.89 -0.33
CA VAL A 64 1.74 5.12 -1.02
C VAL A 64 1.11 5.13 -2.40
N GLU A 65 0.35 6.18 -2.69
CA GLU A 65 -0.18 6.46 -4.03
C GLU A 65 0.61 7.59 -4.68
N ILE A 66 1.03 7.37 -5.92
CA ILE A 66 1.91 8.28 -6.65
C ILE A 66 1.18 8.72 -7.92
N GLU A 67 0.82 10.00 -7.98
CA GLU A 67 0.27 10.67 -9.16
C GLU A 67 1.26 11.68 -9.77
N GLY A 68 2.36 11.98 -9.08
CA GLY A 68 3.39 12.94 -9.51
C GLY A 68 4.73 12.30 -9.92
N ASN A 69 5.79 13.09 -9.80
CA ASN A 69 7.14 12.71 -10.22
C ASN A 69 8.00 12.34 -9.02
N ILE A 70 8.62 11.15 -9.05
CA ILE A 70 9.56 10.74 -8.00
C ILE A 70 10.88 10.33 -8.64
N LYS A 71 11.97 10.90 -8.15
CA LYS A 71 13.33 10.53 -8.51
C LYS A 71 14.08 10.04 -7.28
N GLY A 72 14.48 8.78 -7.27
CA GLY A 72 15.28 8.18 -6.20
C GLY A 72 14.70 6.88 -5.67
N ARG A 73 14.81 6.65 -4.35
CA ARG A 73 14.47 5.36 -3.74
C ARG A 73 13.15 5.42 -2.97
N ILE A 74 12.26 4.47 -3.19
CA ILE A 74 10.98 4.35 -2.49
C ILE A 74 10.95 3.04 -1.72
N ASN A 75 10.76 3.12 -0.41
CA ASN A 75 10.57 1.97 0.46
C ASN A 75 9.19 2.04 1.08
N SER A 76 8.32 1.10 0.73
CA SER A 76 7.01 1.01 1.37
C SER A 76 6.44 -0.40 1.39
N ASN A 77 5.37 -0.64 2.15
CA ASN A 77 4.71 -1.94 2.13
C ASN A 77 3.91 -2.13 0.83
N SER A 78 3.13 -1.11 0.45
CA SER A 78 2.32 -1.13 -0.76
C SER A 78 2.46 0.17 -1.54
N ILE A 79 2.76 0.06 -2.83
CA ILE A 79 2.95 1.21 -3.72
C ILE A 79 1.97 1.11 -4.88
N VAL A 80 1.31 2.22 -5.18
CA VAL A 80 0.39 2.37 -6.31
C VAL A 80 0.86 3.53 -7.16
N ILE A 81 1.37 3.23 -8.35
CA ILE A 81 1.68 4.23 -9.38
C ILE A 81 0.42 4.42 -10.21
N ARG A 82 -0.15 5.63 -10.17
CA ARG A 82 -1.33 6.02 -10.95
C ARG A 82 -0.95 6.33 -12.39
N GLU A 83 -1.93 6.59 -13.25
CA GLU A 83 -1.68 6.82 -14.69
C GLU A 83 -0.75 8.01 -14.96
N ASP A 84 -0.90 9.11 -14.22
CA ASP A 84 -0.04 10.30 -14.32
C ASP A 84 1.29 10.17 -13.54
N GLY A 85 1.47 9.08 -12.81
CA GLY A 85 2.65 8.86 -11.98
C GLY A 85 3.88 8.52 -12.82
N PHE A 86 4.98 9.24 -12.57
CA PHE A 86 6.30 8.95 -13.13
C PHE A 86 7.30 8.69 -12.01
N VAL A 87 7.92 7.51 -12.03
CA VAL A 87 8.93 7.13 -11.05
C VAL A 87 10.23 6.75 -11.77
N ASP A 88 11.32 7.39 -11.38
CA ASP A 88 12.67 7.11 -11.86
C ASP A 88 13.58 6.74 -10.68
N GLY A 89 14.00 5.48 -10.60
CA GLY A 89 14.93 5.02 -9.57
C GLY A 89 14.65 3.60 -9.07
N GLU A 90 14.68 3.39 -7.75
CA GLU A 90 14.59 2.06 -7.14
C GLU A 90 13.35 1.95 -6.24
N ILE A 91 12.49 0.98 -6.52
CA ILE A 91 11.32 0.64 -5.69
C ILE A 91 11.61 -0.62 -4.89
N ASN A 92 11.41 -0.56 -3.58
CA ASN A 92 11.37 -1.72 -2.70
C ASN A 92 10.01 -1.77 -1.97
N ALA A 93 9.20 -2.78 -2.28
CA ALA A 93 7.91 -2.97 -1.61
C ALA A 93 7.40 -4.41 -1.62
N ASP A 94 6.44 -4.73 -0.76
CA ASP A 94 5.85 -6.07 -0.74
C ASP A 94 4.83 -6.24 -1.88
N SER A 95 4.08 -5.18 -2.18
CA SER A 95 3.10 -5.14 -3.27
C SER A 95 3.26 -3.85 -4.09
N VAL A 96 3.30 -3.98 -5.42
CA VAL A 96 3.41 -2.85 -6.34
C VAL A 96 2.34 -2.95 -7.42
N ASN A 97 1.54 -1.90 -7.56
CA ASN A 97 0.53 -1.75 -8.60
C ASN A 97 0.96 -0.62 -9.54
N ILE A 98 1.12 -0.91 -10.83
CA ILE A 98 1.67 0.04 -11.80
C ILE A 98 0.63 0.31 -12.87
N ARG A 99 0.19 1.56 -12.98
CA ARG A 99 -0.73 2.04 -14.04
C ARG A 99 -0.10 3.09 -14.96
N GLY A 100 0.94 3.78 -14.49
CA GLY A 100 1.66 4.84 -15.22
C GLY A 100 3.04 4.40 -15.67
N ASN A 101 4.00 5.31 -15.55
CA ASN A 101 5.34 5.16 -16.09
C ASN A 101 6.37 4.90 -14.99
N PHE A 102 7.21 3.88 -15.20
CA PHE A 102 8.32 3.54 -14.32
C PHE A 102 9.61 3.34 -15.09
N ASN A 103 10.71 3.90 -14.58
CA ASN A 103 12.06 3.68 -15.08
C ASN A 103 13.01 3.29 -13.92
N GLY A 104 13.80 2.24 -14.10
CA GLY A 104 14.85 1.85 -13.15
C GLY A 104 14.74 0.41 -12.65
N THR A 105 14.82 0.19 -11.33
CA THR A 105 14.80 -1.16 -10.74
C THR A 105 13.65 -1.34 -9.76
N ILE A 106 12.83 -2.37 -9.96
CA ILE A 106 11.75 -2.76 -9.04
C ILE A 106 12.15 -4.03 -8.31
N LYS A 107 12.04 -4.01 -6.99
CA LYS A 107 12.16 -5.19 -6.13
C LYS A 107 10.89 -5.32 -5.33
N ALA A 108 10.08 -6.33 -5.65
CA ALA A 108 8.86 -6.57 -4.91
C ALA A 108 8.47 -8.04 -4.82
N ARG A 109 7.62 -8.39 -3.85
CA ARG A 109 7.07 -9.76 -3.81
C ARG A 109 5.96 -9.91 -4.84
N ASN A 110 4.99 -9.01 -4.84
CA ASN A 110 3.86 -9.03 -5.76
C ASN A 110 3.87 -7.80 -6.65
N ILE A 111 3.84 -7.99 -7.97
CA ILE A 111 3.76 -6.91 -8.94
C ILE A 111 2.52 -7.11 -9.81
N ASN A 112 1.68 -6.09 -9.88
CA ASN A 112 0.54 -6.03 -10.79
C ASN A 112 0.76 -4.88 -11.77
N VAL A 113 0.82 -5.24 -13.04
CA VAL A 113 1.00 -4.31 -14.15
C VAL A 113 -0.34 -4.17 -14.87
N PHE A 114 -0.89 -2.97 -14.88
CA PHE A 114 -2.19 -2.67 -15.51
C PHE A 114 -2.04 -2.32 -16.99
N SER A 115 -3.15 -2.36 -17.72
CA SER A 115 -3.25 -2.17 -19.18
C SER A 115 -2.59 -0.91 -19.78
N LYS A 116 -2.33 0.16 -19.00
CA LYS A 116 -1.67 1.40 -19.49
C LYS A 116 -0.23 1.56 -19.00
N ALA A 117 0.27 0.61 -18.21
CA ALA A 117 1.57 0.74 -17.58
C ALA A 117 2.71 0.65 -18.58
N LYS A 118 3.72 1.49 -18.40
CA LYS A 118 4.99 1.47 -19.14
C LYS A 118 6.13 1.30 -18.16
N ILE A 119 6.82 0.18 -18.25
CA ILE A 119 7.92 -0.15 -17.35
C ILE A 119 9.20 -0.32 -18.16
N THR A 120 10.25 0.41 -17.79
CA THR A 120 11.58 0.27 -18.38
C THR A 120 12.61 -0.05 -17.31
N GLY A 121 13.32 -1.18 -17.45
CA GLY A 121 14.44 -1.55 -16.58
C GLY A 121 14.34 -2.95 -15.94
N ASN A 122 14.89 -3.11 -14.74
CA ASN A 122 15.06 -4.43 -14.12
C ASN A 122 13.97 -4.70 -13.08
N ILE A 123 13.35 -5.87 -13.12
CA ILE A 123 12.24 -6.23 -12.25
C ILE A 123 12.55 -7.54 -11.54
N GLU A 124 12.72 -7.48 -10.22
CA GLU A 124 12.85 -8.62 -9.33
C GLU A 124 11.51 -8.88 -8.64
N TYR A 125 10.90 -10.04 -8.88
CA TYR A 125 9.55 -10.37 -8.42
C TYR A 125 9.39 -11.79 -7.91
N GLN A 126 8.47 -12.03 -6.97
CA GLN A 126 8.07 -13.39 -6.60
C GLN A 126 6.82 -13.85 -7.37
N SER A 127 5.83 -12.96 -7.49
CA SER A 127 4.59 -13.12 -8.25
C SER A 127 4.36 -11.89 -9.13
N LEU A 128 4.07 -12.11 -10.41
CA LEU A 128 3.84 -11.07 -11.41
C LEU A 128 2.52 -11.33 -12.14
N SER A 129 1.65 -10.32 -12.16
CA SER A 129 0.43 -10.31 -12.96
C SER A 129 0.49 -9.13 -13.93
N VAL A 130 0.12 -9.38 -15.19
CA VAL A 130 0.16 -8.38 -16.26
C VAL A 130 -1.19 -8.39 -16.96
N GLU A 131 -1.81 -7.22 -17.07
CA GLU A 131 -3.04 -7.01 -17.85
C GLU A 131 -2.73 -6.72 -19.32
N ASP A 132 -3.69 -7.03 -20.18
CA ASP A 132 -3.60 -6.76 -21.63
C ASP A 132 -3.41 -5.26 -21.90
N GLY A 133 -2.42 -4.93 -22.72
CA GLY A 133 -2.06 -3.56 -23.09
C GLY A 133 -0.84 -2.99 -22.36
N ALA A 134 -0.36 -3.64 -21.30
CA ALA A 134 0.86 -3.24 -20.62
C ALA A 134 2.09 -3.36 -21.52
N SER A 135 2.98 -2.36 -21.47
CA SER A 135 4.26 -2.37 -22.18
C SER A 135 5.40 -2.46 -21.18
N ILE A 136 6.23 -3.50 -21.31
CA ILE A 136 7.37 -3.70 -20.42
C ILE A 136 8.61 -3.95 -21.26
N ASP A 137 9.66 -3.16 -21.01
CA ASP A 137 10.94 -3.26 -21.67
C ASP A 137 12.05 -3.41 -20.63
N GLY A 138 12.72 -4.56 -20.60
CA GLY A 138 13.76 -4.80 -19.61
C GLY A 138 13.96 -6.25 -19.22
N GLN A 139 14.63 -6.47 -18.10
CA GLN A 139 14.97 -7.80 -17.59
C GLN A 139 14.12 -8.17 -16.38
N PHE A 140 13.69 -9.43 -16.37
CA PHE A 140 12.83 -10.00 -15.34
C PHE A 140 13.59 -11.09 -14.59
N LYS A 141 13.65 -10.98 -13.28
CA LYS A 141 14.29 -11.96 -12.40
C LYS A 141 13.29 -12.44 -11.36
N GLN A 142 12.98 -13.74 -11.40
CA GLN A 142 12.12 -14.34 -10.40
C GLN A 142 12.91 -14.59 -9.11
N LEU A 143 12.39 -14.10 -7.99
CA LEU A 143 12.86 -14.39 -6.64
C LEU A 143 12.34 -15.78 -6.24
N SER A 144 13.07 -16.83 -6.61
CA SER A 144 12.76 -18.19 -6.18
C SER A 144 12.99 -18.33 -4.68
N THR A 145 11.93 -18.42 -3.90
CA THR A 145 12.03 -18.95 -2.53
C THR A 145 12.20 -20.46 -2.63
N THR A 146 13.45 -20.92 -2.79
CA THR A 146 13.76 -22.35 -2.68
C THR A 146 13.46 -22.78 -1.26
N LYS A 147 12.34 -23.48 -1.09
CA LYS A 147 11.97 -24.15 0.16
C LYS A 147 12.87 -25.39 0.26
N SER A 148 13.95 -25.30 1.03
CA SER A 148 14.74 -26.46 1.47
C SER A 148 14.06 -27.18 2.62
#